data_AF-G5KI27-F1
#
_entry.id   AF-G5KI27-F1
#
_cell.length_a   1.000
_cell.length_b   1.000
_cell.length_c   1.000
_cell.angle_alpha   90.00
_cell.angle_beta   90.00
_cell.angle_gamma   90.00
#
_symmetry.space_group_name_H-M   'P 1'
#
loop_
_entity.id
_entity.type
_entity.pdbx_description
1 polymer ?
#
loop_
_entity_poly.entity_id
_entity_poly.type
_entity_poly.pdbx_seq_one_letter_code
_entity_poly.pdbx_strand_id
1 'polypeptide(L)'
;MNQQELQKHEKYFKEVQQNVISLNQAIETFEKSYPSYLDLKSFYTSSEWLEAYETSNSEGSDLSYEILSEDDIFNLIGDVNQLLGHLLQLSSKMYDDL
;
A
#
# COMPACT_ATOMS: atom_id res chain seq x y z
N MET A 1 -22.41 29.96 20.19
CA MET A 1 -22.10 29.36 18.88
C MET A 1 -23.07 29.95 17.86
N ASN A 2 -22.57 30.61 16.82
CA ASN A 2 -23.39 31.24 15.77
C ASN A 2 -23.67 30.25 14.62
N GLN A 3 -24.56 30.60 13.69
CA GLN A 3 -24.93 29.71 12.58
C GLN A 3 -23.75 29.37 11.66
N GLN A 4 -22.79 30.28 11.47
CA GLN A 4 -21.61 30.03 10.63
C GLN A 4 -20.67 29.02 11.29
N GLU A 5 -20.47 29.11 12.61
CA GLU A 5 -19.69 28.13 13.38
C GLU A 5 -20.33 26.73 13.35
N LEU A 6 -21.66 26.65 13.46
CA LEU A 6 -22.36 25.38 13.39
C LEU A 6 -22.24 24.74 11.99
N GLN A 7 -22.37 25.53 10.92
CA GLN A 7 -22.17 25.04 9.54
C GLN A 7 -20.74 24.56 9.29
N LYS A 8 -19.75 25.25 9.86
CA LYS A 8 -18.34 24.85 9.78
C LYS A 8 -18.12 23.49 10.46
N HIS A 9 -18.66 23.29 11.65
CA HIS A 9 -18.54 22.01 12.36
C HIS A 9 -19.30 20.87 11.67
N GLU A 10 -20.49 21.14 11.13
CA GLU A 10 -21.24 20.17 10.33
C GLU A 10 -20.44 19.72 9.10
N LYS A 11 -19.74 20.66 8.42
CA LYS A 11 -18.86 20.33 7.30
C LYS A 11 -17.72 19.42 7.74
N TYR A 12 -17.01 19.78 8.82
CA TYR A 12 -15.91 18.98 9.35
C TYR A 12 -16.36 17.59 9.78
N PHE A 13 -17.51 17.49 10.44
CA PHE A 13 -18.08 16.22 10.84
C PHE A 13 -18.28 15.29 9.62
N LYS A 14 -18.93 15.78 8.57
CA LYS A 14 -19.18 14.99 7.35
C LYS A 14 -17.89 14.58 6.65
N GLU A 15 -16.94 15.51 6.54
CA GLU A 15 -15.65 15.27 5.91
C GLU A 15 -14.85 14.19 6.65
N VAL A 16 -14.69 14.34 7.97
CA VAL A 16 -13.97 13.37 8.80
C VAL A 16 -14.68 12.02 8.81
N GLN A 17 -16.00 12.00 8.95
CA GLN A 17 -16.79 10.76 8.93
C GLN A 17 -16.58 9.99 7.63
N GLN A 18 -16.66 10.67 6.48
CA GLN A 18 -16.45 10.04 5.18
C GLN A 18 -15.02 9.50 5.04
N ASN A 19 -14.01 10.29 5.44
CA ASN A 19 -12.61 9.89 5.35
C ASN A 19 -12.30 8.67 6.23
N VAL A 20 -12.86 8.61 7.45
CA VAL A 20 -12.70 7.45 8.34
C VAL A 20 -13.30 6.18 7.72
N ILE A 21 -14.50 6.28 7.13
CA ILE A 21 -15.14 5.14 6.45
C ILE A 21 -14.27 4.67 5.28
N SER A 22 -13.82 5.58 4.43
CA SER A 22 -13.00 5.26 3.26
C SER A 22 -11.64 4.68 3.65
N LEU A 23 -11.00 5.21 4.70
CA LEU A 23 -9.72 4.68 5.19
C LEU A 23 -9.87 3.27 5.75
N ASN A 24 -10.90 3.01 6.55
CA ASN A 24 -11.17 1.66 7.08
C ASN A 24 -11.40 0.65 5.95
N GLN A 25 -12.18 1.00 4.93
CA GLN A 25 -12.41 0.14 3.76
C GLN A 25 -11.11 -0.15 2.98
N ALA A 26 -10.26 0.86 2.83
CA ALA A 26 -8.96 0.71 2.17
C ALA A 26 -8.03 -0.22 2.97
N ILE A 27 -7.99 -0.06 4.30
CA ILE A 27 -7.22 -0.94 5.20
C ILE A 27 -7.72 -2.38 5.09
N GLU A 28 -9.03 -2.62 5.23
CA GLU A 28 -9.60 -3.98 5.11
C GLU A 28 -9.31 -4.61 3.75
N THR A 29 -9.29 -3.81 2.68
CA THR A 29 -8.95 -4.29 1.33
C THR A 29 -7.48 -4.69 1.24
N PHE A 30 -6.59 -3.85 1.79
CA PHE A 30 -5.16 -4.12 1.82
C PHE A 30 -4.82 -5.32 2.70
N GLU A 31 -5.47 -5.49 3.85
CA GLU A 31 -5.28 -6.66 4.73
C GLU A 31 -5.60 -7.97 4.00
N LYS A 32 -6.62 -7.99 3.14
CA LYS A 32 -6.98 -9.16 2.33
C LYS A 32 -5.95 -9.47 1.24
N SER A 33 -5.29 -8.46 0.67
CA SER A 33 -4.24 -8.65 -0.35
C SER A 33 -2.83 -8.81 0.23
N TYR A 34 -2.64 -8.52 1.52
CA TYR A 34 -1.33 -8.57 2.17
C TYR A 34 -0.63 -9.95 2.06
N PRO A 35 -1.32 -11.10 2.20
CA PRO A 35 -0.69 -12.40 1.96
C PRO A 35 -0.12 -12.54 0.55
N SER A 36 -0.81 -12.04 -0.47
CA SER A 36 -0.32 -12.05 -1.86
C SER A 36 0.90 -11.14 -2.04
N TYR A 37 0.94 -10.00 -1.34
CA TYR A 37 2.15 -9.17 -1.31
C TYR A 37 3.34 -9.91 -0.67
N LEU A 38 3.12 -10.64 0.42
CA LEU A 38 4.19 -11.42 1.06
C LEU A 38 4.72 -12.51 0.13
N ASP A 39 3.84 -13.16 -0.63
CA ASP A 39 4.22 -14.15 -1.65
C ASP A 39 5.07 -13.52 -2.77
N LEU A 40 4.63 -12.38 -3.32
CA LEU A 40 5.40 -11.63 -4.33
C LEU A 40 6.77 -11.19 -3.82
N LYS A 41 6.84 -10.68 -2.59
CA LYS A 41 8.09 -10.30 -1.96
C LYS A 41 9.02 -11.50 -1.79
N SER A 42 8.48 -12.64 -1.36
CA SER A 42 9.25 -13.88 -1.22
C SER A 42 9.80 -14.33 -2.56
N PHE A 43 8.95 -14.36 -3.59
CA PHE A 43 9.31 -14.71 -4.97
C PHE A 43 10.44 -13.83 -5.50
N TYR A 44 10.32 -12.50 -5.43
CA TYR A 44 11.36 -11.58 -5.93
C TYR A 44 12.75 -11.81 -5.31
N THR A 45 12.80 -12.31 -4.07
CA THR A 45 14.06 -12.61 -3.38
C THR A 45 14.54 -14.05 -3.56
N SER A 46 13.82 -14.86 -4.35
CA SER A 46 14.06 -16.28 -4.49
C SER A 46 14.96 -16.60 -5.69
N SER A 47 15.56 -17.80 -5.67
CA SER A 47 16.34 -18.30 -6.80
C SER A 47 15.48 -18.51 -8.06
N GLU A 48 14.20 -18.84 -7.87
CA GLU A 48 13.23 -19.06 -8.95
C GLU A 48 12.97 -17.76 -9.73
N TRP A 49 12.87 -16.62 -9.07
CA TRP A 49 12.76 -15.33 -9.76
C TRP A 49 14.03 -15.00 -10.55
N LEU A 50 15.21 -15.23 -9.95
CA LEU A 50 16.49 -14.97 -10.62
C LEU A 50 16.65 -15.85 -11.88
N GLU A 51 16.34 -17.14 -11.79
CA GLU A 51 16.38 -18.06 -12.94
C GLU A 51 15.38 -17.64 -14.03
N ALA A 52 14.16 -17.25 -13.64
CA ALA A 52 13.14 -16.76 -14.57
C ALA A 52 13.56 -15.45 -15.24
N TYR A 53 14.17 -14.53 -14.49
CA TYR A 53 14.74 -13.29 -14.97
C TYR A 53 15.84 -13.54 -16.01
N GLU A 54 16.83 -14.37 -15.69
CA GLU A 54 17.93 -14.73 -16.60
C GLU A 54 17.41 -15.40 -17.87
N THR A 55 16.42 -16.29 -17.74
CA THR A 55 15.78 -16.96 -18.88
C THR A 55 15.05 -15.96 -19.77
N SER A 56 14.29 -15.02 -19.18
CA SER A 56 13.54 -14.01 -19.92
C SER A 56 14.45 -13.04 -20.70
N ASN A 57 15.68 -12.81 -20.22
CA ASN A 57 16.68 -11.96 -20.85
C ASN A 57 17.61 -12.70 -21.84
N SER A 58 17.42 -14.00 -22.04
CA SER A 58 18.21 -14.76 -23.02
C SER A 58 17.80 -14.43 -24.46
N GLU A 59 18.78 -14.44 -25.39
CA GLU A 59 18.52 -14.16 -26.81
C GLU A 59 17.49 -15.14 -27.40
N GLY A 60 16.36 -14.62 -27.90
CA GLY A 60 15.28 -15.40 -28.49
C GLY A 60 14.07 -15.66 -27.57
N SER A 61 14.08 -15.12 -26.35
CA SER A 61 12.91 -15.11 -25.46
C SER A 61 11.85 -14.10 -25.93
N ASP A 62 10.62 -14.57 -26.15
CA ASP A 62 9.42 -13.74 -26.37
C ASP A 62 8.61 -13.55 -25.05
N LEU A 63 9.14 -14.04 -23.93
CA LEU A 63 8.47 -14.01 -22.63
C LEU A 63 8.89 -12.75 -21.86
N SER A 64 8.04 -11.73 -21.92
CA SER A 64 8.14 -10.54 -21.09
C SER A 64 7.05 -10.56 -20.03
N TYR A 65 7.43 -10.74 -18.76
CA TYR A 65 6.54 -10.58 -17.62
C TYR A 65 7.02 -9.40 -16.78
N GLU A 66 6.10 -8.48 -16.45
CA GLU A 66 6.37 -7.29 -15.62
C GLU A 66 7.00 -7.67 -14.27
N ILE A 67 6.57 -8.79 -13.68
CA ILE A 67 7.12 -9.31 -12.42
C ILE A 67 8.60 -9.74 -12.50
N LEU A 68 9.15 -9.87 -13.70
CA LEU A 68 10.56 -10.17 -13.94
C LEU A 68 11.37 -8.90 -14.20
N SER A 69 10.82 -7.69 -14.07
CA SER A 69 11.67 -6.50 -14.03
C SER A 69 12.38 -6.41 -12.68
N GLU A 70 13.57 -5.79 -12.66
CA GLU A 70 14.26 -5.49 -11.40
C GLU A 70 13.47 -4.49 -10.54
N ASP A 71 12.69 -3.62 -11.19
CA ASP A 71 12.12 -2.42 -10.58
C ASP A 71 10.72 -2.62 -10.01
N ASP A 72 9.84 -3.42 -10.62
CA ASP A 72 8.41 -3.37 -10.30
C ASP A 72 8.09 -3.90 -8.89
N ILE A 73 8.58 -5.10 -8.56
CA ILE A 73 8.39 -5.66 -7.20
C ILE A 73 9.24 -4.88 -6.18
N PHE A 74 10.42 -4.39 -6.57
CA PHE A 74 11.25 -3.56 -5.71
C PHE A 74 10.54 -2.27 -5.30
N ASN A 75 9.96 -1.56 -6.27
CA ASN A 75 9.20 -0.33 -6.05
C ASN A 75 7.96 -0.59 -5.18
N LEU A 76 7.24 -1.70 -5.45
CA LEU A 76 6.10 -2.10 -4.62
C LEU A 76 6.51 -2.36 -3.15
N ILE A 77 7.65 -3.02 -2.91
CA ILE A 77 8.19 -3.20 -1.55
C ILE A 77 8.48 -1.84 -0.91
N GLY A 78 9.04 -0.90 -1.67
CA GLY A 78 9.27 0.49 -1.25
C GLY A 78 7.98 1.19 -0.82
N ASP A 79 6.94 1.14 -1.65
CA ASP A 79 5.64 1.74 -1.40
C ASP A 79 4.97 1.16 -0.15
N VAL A 80 5.04 -0.17 0.04
CA VAL A 80 4.50 -0.83 1.24
C VAL A 80 5.27 -0.42 2.51
N ASN A 81 6.59 -0.27 2.43
CA ASN A 81 7.39 0.22 3.55
C ASN A 81 7.06 1.69 3.90
N GLN A 82 6.86 2.53 2.90
CA GLN A 82 6.43 3.91 3.10
C GLN A 82 5.04 3.97 3.74
N LEU A 83 4.10 3.16 3.26
CA LEU A 83 2.76 3.03 3.83
C LEU A 83 2.83 2.61 5.31
N LEU A 84 3.65 1.61 5.65
CA LEU A 84 3.86 1.19 7.03
C LEU A 84 4.36 2.37 7.90
N GLY A 85 5.31 3.15 7.41
CA GLY A 85 5.80 4.35 8.10
C GLY A 85 4.69 5.36 8.38
N HIS A 86 3.85 5.65 7.39
CA HIS A 86 2.70 6.56 7.55
C HIS A 86 1.70 6.04 8.57
N LEU A 87 1.37 4.75 8.54
CA LEU A 87 0.42 4.12 9.48
C LEU A 87 0.94 4.17 10.92
N LEU A 88 2.23 3.90 11.14
CA LEU A 88 2.85 3.99 12.47
C LEU A 88 2.88 5.42 13.01
N GLN A 89 3.19 6.40 12.16
CA GLN A 89 3.16 7.81 12.56
C GLN A 89 1.74 8.28 12.91
N LEU A 90 0.74 7.87 12.11
CA LEU A 90 -0.66 8.22 12.35
C LEU A 90 -1.18 7.56 13.63
N SER A 91 -0.90 6.27 13.83
CA SER A 91 -1.35 5.54 15.03
C SER A 91 -0.74 6.10 16.30
N SER A 92 0.55 6.47 16.28
CA SER A 92 1.20 7.16 17.41
C SER A 92 0.51 8.47 17.74
N LYS A 93 0.26 9.34 16.74
CA LYS A 93 -0.43 10.62 16.96
C LYS A 93 -1.83 10.43 17.53
N MET A 94 -2.58 9.47 17.00
CA MET A 94 -3.93 9.17 17.50
C MET A 94 -3.89 8.68 18.95
N TYR A 95 -2.89 7.87 19.31
CA TYR A 95 -2.74 7.35 20.67
C TYR A 95 -2.37 8.45 21.66
N ASP A 96 -1.52 9.41 21.28
CA ASP A 96 -1.15 10.55 22.13
C ASP A 96 -2.36 11.46 22.47
N ASP A 97 -3.39 11.46 21.61
CA ASP A 97 -4.61 12.26 21.76
C ASP A 97 -5.79 11.50 22.43
N LEU A 98 -5.60 10.23 22.83
CA LEU A 98 -6.59 9.39 23.55
C LEU A 98 -6.52 9.58 25.08
#